data_AF-A0A7C4XYD1-F1
#
_entry.id   AF-A0A7C4XYD1-F1
#
_cell.length_a   1.000
_cell.length_b   1.000
_cell.length_c   1.000
_cell.angle_alpha   90.00
_cell.angle_beta   90.00
_cell.angle_gamma   90.00
#
_symmetry.space_group_name_H-M   'P 1'
#
loop_
_entity.id
_entity.type
_entity.pdbx_description
1 polymer ?
#
loop_
_entity_poly.entity_id
_entity_poly.type
_entity_poly.pdbx_seq_one_letter_code
_entity_poly.pdbx_strand_id
1 'polypeptide(L)'
;MSDFGLYFGIGWDHIMSWDALDHLLFVTALATIYYLKDWKQVLILVTAFTIGHSLTLALSVLDVIRFPSNWVEFLIPCTIVITAFSNLFQKKFTPKSIRINYFLALFFGLIHGLGFA
;
A
#
# COMPACT_ATOMS: atom_id res chain seq x y z
N MET A 1 15.61 -7.24 25.15
CA MET A 1 15.14 -7.87 23.90
C MET A 1 16.08 -7.41 22.79
N SER A 2 16.36 -8.22 21.76
CA SER A 2 17.14 -7.74 20.61
C SER A 2 16.39 -6.57 19.94
N ASP A 3 17.12 -5.54 19.50
CA ASP A 3 16.52 -4.36 18.85
C ASP A 3 15.57 -4.75 17.71
N PHE A 4 15.92 -5.81 16.99
CA PHE A 4 15.07 -6.41 15.96
C PHE A 4 13.70 -6.84 16.49
N GLY A 5 13.63 -7.53 17.63
CA GLY A 5 12.37 -8.00 18.19
C GLY A 5 11.45 -6.86 18.63
N LEU A 6 12.04 -5.75 19.11
CA LEU A 6 11.30 -4.55 19.48
C LEU A 6 10.71 -3.86 18.24
N TYR A 7 11.51 -3.59 17.20
CA TYR A 7 11.02 -2.95 15.98
C TYR A 7 10.04 -3.84 15.22
N PHE A 8 10.25 -5.15 15.23
CA PHE A 8 9.30 -6.10 14.66
C PHE A 8 7.94 -6.05 15.38
N GLY A 9 7.94 -5.98 16.72
CA GLY A 9 6.73 -5.81 17.53
C GLY A 9 5.98 -4.51 17.19
N ILE A 10 6.70 -3.38 17.11
CA ILE A 10 6.10 -2.10 16.74
C ILE A 10 5.47 -2.16 15.34
N GLY A 11 6.18 -2.77 14.36
CA GLY A 11 5.65 -2.94 13.02
C GLY A 11 4.42 -3.85 12.97
N TRP A 12 4.40 -4.91 13.78
CA TRP A 12 3.24 -5.79 13.91
C TRP A 12 2.03 -5.04 14.47
N ASP A 13 2.22 -4.34 15.60
CA ASP A 13 1.16 -3.57 16.25
C ASP A 13 0.65 -2.46 15.33
N HIS A 14 1.54 -1.84 14.54
CA HIS A 14 1.18 -0.86 13.53
C HIS A 14 0.22 -1.44 12.49
N ILE A 15 0.58 -2.55 11.83
CA ILE A 15 -0.25 -3.16 10.77
C ILE A 15 -1.59 -3.69 11.32
N MET A 16 -1.59 -4.19 12.55
CA MET A 16 -2.77 -4.79 13.17
C MET A 16 -3.65 -3.78 13.93
N SER A 17 -3.23 -2.52 13.97
CA SER A 17 -4.01 -1.43 14.57
C SER A 17 -5.21 -1.04 13.72
N TRP A 18 -6.18 -0.40 14.35
CA TRP A 18 -7.34 0.18 13.65
C TRP A 18 -6.93 1.31 12.70
N ASP A 19 -5.83 2.01 13.00
CA ASP A 19 -5.32 3.12 12.19
C ASP A 19 -4.70 2.63 10.87
N ALA A 20 -4.24 1.37 10.80
CA ALA A 20 -3.68 0.78 9.58
C ALA A 20 -4.70 -0.05 8.77
N LEU A 21 -6.00 0.07 9.05
CA LEU A 21 -7.03 -0.61 8.28
C LEU A 21 -7.01 -0.25 6.80
N ASP A 22 -6.63 0.97 6.48
CA ASP A 22 -6.43 1.45 5.13
C ASP A 22 -5.42 0.60 4.32
N HIS A 23 -4.31 0.19 4.93
CA HIS A 23 -3.30 -0.69 4.33
C HIS A 23 -3.91 -2.07 4.02
N LEU A 24 -4.61 -2.64 4.99
CA LEU A 24 -5.24 -3.96 4.84
C LEU A 24 -6.34 -3.93 3.79
N LEU A 25 -7.21 -2.91 3.81
CA LEU A 25 -8.29 -2.72 2.83
C LEU A 25 -7.74 -2.52 1.43
N PHE A 26 -6.64 -1.78 1.30
CA PHE A 26 -5.99 -1.56 0.02
C PHE A 26 -5.34 -2.83 -0.55
N VAL A 27 -4.53 -3.53 0.26
CA VAL A 27 -3.89 -4.78 -0.15
C VAL A 27 -4.94 -5.83 -0.48
N THR A 28 -6.00 -5.94 0.32
CA THR A 28 -7.10 -6.87 0.03
C THR A 28 -7.84 -6.48 -1.24
N ALA A 29 -8.13 -5.19 -1.49
CA ALA A 29 -8.75 -4.75 -2.73
C ALA A 29 -7.92 -5.18 -3.94
N LEU A 30 -6.61 -4.97 -3.93
CA LEU A 30 -5.71 -5.42 -5.00
C LEU A 30 -5.57 -6.94 -5.09
N ALA A 31 -5.49 -7.63 -3.95
CA ALA A 31 -5.26 -9.07 -3.87
C ALA A 31 -6.52 -9.90 -4.21
N THR A 32 -7.72 -9.35 -4.02
CA THR A 32 -9.03 -10.04 -4.27
C THR A 32 -9.14 -10.61 -5.67
N ILE A 33 -8.40 -10.04 -6.59
CA ILE A 33 -8.39 -10.41 -8.00
C ILE A 33 -7.56 -11.67 -8.29
N TYR A 34 -6.55 -11.93 -7.46
CA TYR A 34 -5.58 -12.99 -7.67
C TYR A 34 -6.07 -14.29 -7.03
N TYR A 35 -5.84 -15.41 -7.69
CA TYR A 35 -6.09 -16.73 -7.09
C TYR A 35 -4.92 -17.13 -6.19
N LEU A 36 -5.13 -18.09 -5.29
CA LEU A 36 -4.06 -18.65 -4.45
C LEU A 36 -2.86 -19.18 -5.26
N LYS A 37 -3.09 -19.56 -6.52
CA LYS A 37 -2.04 -19.97 -7.47
C LYS A 37 -1.10 -18.84 -7.88
N ASP A 38 -1.55 -17.59 -7.78
CA ASP A 38 -0.84 -16.36 -8.17
C ASP A 38 -0.12 -15.67 -7.00
N TRP A 39 0.27 -16.45 -5.98
CA TRP A 39 0.94 -15.94 -4.78
C TRP A 39 2.21 -15.11 -5.08
N LYS A 40 2.94 -15.42 -6.16
CA LYS A 40 4.12 -14.66 -6.59
C LYS A 40 3.74 -13.23 -6.99
N GLN A 41 2.63 -13.07 -7.69
CA GLN A 41 2.13 -11.78 -8.13
C GLN A 41 1.69 -10.93 -6.93
N VAL A 42 1.02 -11.56 -5.96
CA VAL A 42 0.65 -10.89 -4.69
C VAL A 42 1.91 -10.46 -3.92
N LEU A 43 2.94 -11.30 -3.83
CA LEU A 43 4.19 -10.91 -3.17
C LEU A 43 4.87 -9.71 -3.85
N ILE A 44 4.93 -9.68 -5.18
CA ILE A 44 5.49 -8.54 -5.92
C ILE A 44 4.69 -7.28 -5.63
N LEU A 45 3.36 -7.40 -5.55
CA LEU A 45 2.46 -6.29 -5.26
C LEU A 45 2.70 -5.71 -3.86
N VAL A 46 2.75 -6.58 -2.84
CA VAL A 46 3.05 -6.17 -1.45
C VAL A 46 4.44 -5.54 -1.39
N THR A 47 5.42 -6.12 -2.07
CA THR A 47 6.79 -5.58 -2.11
C THR A 47 6.82 -4.18 -2.73
N ALA A 48 6.11 -3.97 -3.85
CA ALA A 48 6.03 -2.67 -4.50
C ALA A 48 5.39 -1.62 -3.57
N PHE A 49 4.31 -1.98 -2.88
CA PHE A 49 3.68 -1.12 -1.88
C PHE A 49 4.65 -0.77 -0.73
N THR A 50 5.32 -1.77 -0.14
CA THR A 50 6.29 -1.56 0.94
C THR A 50 7.45 -0.66 0.51
N ILE A 51 7.98 -0.84 -0.71
CA ILE A 51 9.05 0.00 -1.24
C ILE A 51 8.57 1.45 -1.39
N GLY A 52 7.40 1.67 -1.99
CA GLY A 52 6.84 3.02 -2.14
C GLY A 52 6.64 3.70 -0.79
N HIS A 53 6.00 2.99 0.14
CA HIS A 53 5.74 3.50 1.49
C HIS A 53 7.02 3.83 2.26
N SER A 54 8.00 2.94 2.24
CA SER A 54 9.25 3.15 2.98
C SER A 54 10.04 4.33 2.40
N LEU A 55 9.99 4.51 1.07
CA LEU A 55 10.67 5.60 0.40
C LEU A 55 10.09 6.95 0.78
N THR A 56 8.76 7.12 0.73
CA THR A 56 8.15 8.40 1.09
C THR A 56 8.22 8.67 2.58
N LEU A 57 8.09 7.65 3.43
CA LEU A 57 8.33 7.80 4.87
C LEU A 57 9.75 8.32 5.14
N ALA A 58 10.77 7.74 4.51
CA ALA A 58 12.15 8.19 4.65
C ALA A 58 12.33 9.64 4.16
N LEU A 59 11.77 9.98 3.00
CA LEU A 59 11.85 11.34 2.44
C LEU A 59 11.14 12.37 3.32
N SER A 60 10.03 11.98 3.94
CA SER A 60 9.23 12.86 4.79
C SER A 60 9.90 13.09 6.15
N VAL A 61 10.44 12.03 6.77
CA VAL A 61 11.22 12.14 8.02
C VAL A 61 12.51 12.94 7.82
N LEU A 62 13.13 12.86 6.64
CA LEU A 62 14.30 13.66 6.28
C LEU A 62 13.97 15.11 5.87
N ASP A 63 12.70 15.51 5.97
CA ASP A 63 12.20 16.86 5.63
C ASP A 63 12.44 17.28 4.18
N VAL A 64 12.64 16.32 3.27
CA VAL A 64 12.87 16.57 1.84
C VAL A 64 11.57 16.90 1.11
N ILE A 65 10.48 16.26 1.52
CA ILE A 65 9.14 16.44 0.94
C ILE A 65 8.16 16.66 2.09
N ARG A 66 7.43 17.77 2.06
CA ARG A 66 6.30 18.03 2.97
C ARG A 66 5.02 18.17 2.18
N PHE A 67 4.04 17.34 2.51
CA PHE A 67 2.68 17.46 2.02
C PHE A 67 1.72 17.68 3.18
N PRO A 68 0.66 18.48 3.00
CA PRO A 68 -0.38 18.64 4.02
C PRO A 68 -1.11 17.31 4.26
N SER A 69 -1.08 16.82 5.51
CA SER A 69 -1.71 15.54 5.92
C SER A 69 -3.17 15.44 5.47
N ASN A 70 -3.93 16.54 5.57
CA ASN A 70 -5.35 16.60 5.16
C ASN A 70 -5.58 16.11 3.72
N TRP A 71 -4.66 16.40 2.79
CA TRP A 71 -4.77 15.93 1.41
C TRP A 71 -4.39 14.46 1.27
N VAL A 72 -3.39 14.00 2.02
CA VAL A 72 -2.95 12.60 2.00
C VAL A 72 -4.05 11.71 2.57
N GLU A 73 -4.59 12.06 3.74
CA GLU A 73 -5.70 11.36 4.40
C GLU A 73 -6.96 11.31 3.53
N PHE A 74 -7.21 12.33 2.72
CA PHE A 74 -8.31 12.31 1.75
C PHE A 74 -8.02 11.41 0.54
N LEU A 75 -6.79 11.42 0.04
CA LEU A 75 -6.40 10.62 -1.11
C LEU A 75 -6.44 9.12 -0.81
N ILE A 76 -6.02 8.68 0.38
CA ILE A 76 -6.02 7.27 0.78
C ILE A 76 -7.37 6.56 0.49
N PRO A 77 -8.51 6.97 1.07
CA PRO A 77 -9.80 6.32 0.81
C PRO A 77 -10.27 6.49 -0.64
N CYS A 78 -10.01 7.64 -1.28
CA CYS A 78 -10.31 7.82 -2.70
C CYS A 78 -9.62 6.75 -3.56
N THR A 79 -8.37 6.42 -3.24
CA THR A 79 -7.58 5.47 -4.00
C THR A 79 -8.01 4.02 -3.78
N ILE A 80 -8.44 3.68 -2.56
CA ILE A 80 -9.06 2.39 -2.26
C ILE A 80 -10.35 2.22 -3.06
N VAL A 81 -11.22 3.24 -3.08
CA VAL A 81 -12.49 3.21 -3.83
C VAL A 81 -12.24 3.07 -5.33
N ILE A 82 -11.30 3.85 -5.90
CA ILE A 82 -10.94 3.77 -7.31
C ILE A 82 -10.42 2.37 -7.65
N THR A 83 -9.58 1.79 -6.79
CA THR A 83 -9.03 0.46 -6.99
C THR A 83 -10.12 -0.61 -6.93
N ALA A 84 -10.98 -0.56 -5.92
CA ALA A 84 -12.11 -1.47 -5.77
C ALA A 84 -13.06 -1.38 -6.98
N PHE A 85 -13.37 -0.17 -7.44
CA PHE A 85 -14.21 0.04 -8.62
C PHE A 85 -13.53 -0.53 -9.87
N SER A 86 -12.26 -0.20 -10.13
CA SER A 86 -11.48 -0.76 -11.24
C SER A 86 -11.53 -2.30 -11.27
N ASN A 87 -11.48 -2.94 -10.10
CA ASN A 87 -11.54 -4.39 -9.99
C ASN A 87 -12.90 -4.97 -10.36
N LEU A 88 -14.00 -4.28 -10.07
CA LEU A 88 -15.35 -4.69 -10.47
C LEU A 88 -15.57 -4.63 -11.99
N PHE A 89 -14.95 -3.67 -12.68
CA PHE A 89 -15.12 -3.49 -14.13
C PHE A 89 -14.08 -4.24 -14.98
N GLN A 90 -13.02 -4.78 -14.37
CA GLN A 90 -12.03 -5.58 -15.09
C GLN A 90 -12.59 -6.96 -15.48
N LYS A 91 -13.01 -7.09 -16.75
CA LYS A 91 -13.53 -8.36 -17.31
C LYS A 91 -12.46 -9.36 -17.75
N LYS A 92 -11.19 -8.95 -17.95
CA LYS A 92 -10.11 -9.82 -18.44
C LYS A 92 -8.74 -9.48 -17.84
N PHE A 93 -8.09 -10.48 -17.23
CA PHE A 93 -6.71 -10.40 -16.74
C PHE A 93 -5.72 -10.54 -17.87
N THR A 94 -5.36 -9.41 -18.46
CA THR A 94 -4.26 -9.32 -19.43
C THR A 94 -2.94 -9.02 -18.71
N PRO A 95 -1.78 -9.39 -19.29
CA PRO A 95 -0.47 -9.02 -18.74
C PRO A 95 -0.30 -7.51 -18.51
N LYS A 96 -0.99 -6.69 -19.31
CA LYS A 96 -1.03 -5.23 -19.17
C LYS A 96 -1.76 -4.81 -17.88
N SER A 97 -2.87 -5.48 -17.53
CA SER A 97 -3.62 -5.23 -16.29
C SER A 97 -2.77 -5.47 -15.05
N ILE A 98 -2.01 -6.58 -15.05
CA ILE A 98 -1.14 -6.96 -13.93
C ILE A 98 -0.06 -5.89 -13.70
N ARG A 99 0.54 -5.36 -14.77
CA ARG A 99 1.55 -4.29 -14.67
C ARG A 99 0.96 -3.00 -14.11
N ILE A 100 -0.27 -2.65 -14.49
CA ILE A 100 -0.98 -1.49 -13.95
C ILE A 100 -1.21 -1.66 -12.45
N ASN A 101 -1.63 -2.84 -11.99
CA ASN A 101 -1.84 -3.10 -10.56
C ASN A 101 -0.56 -2.93 -9.73
N TYR A 102 0.61 -3.36 -10.25
CA TYR A 102 1.88 -3.14 -9.54
C TYR A 102 2.28 -1.67 -9.50
N PHE A 103 2.06 -0.94 -10.59
CA PHE A 103 2.29 0.51 -10.62
C PHE A 103 1.38 1.23 -9.63
N LEU A 104 0.10 0.85 -9.59
CA LEU A 104 -0.86 1.37 -8.60
C LEU A 104 -0.40 1.05 -7.18
N ALA A 105 0.01 -0.19 -6.89
CA ALA A 105 0.52 -0.57 -5.57
C ALA A 105 1.72 0.28 -5.13
N LEU A 106 2.69 0.50 -6.03
CA LEU A 106 3.83 1.39 -5.78
C LEU A 106 3.35 2.83 -5.52
N PHE A 107 2.52 3.37 -6.40
CA PHE A 107 2.03 4.75 -6.32
C PHE A 107 1.23 5.01 -5.04
N PHE A 108 0.39 4.06 -4.66
CA PHE A 108 -0.35 4.13 -3.41
C PHE A 108 0.57 3.99 -2.20
N GLY A 109 1.56 3.10 -2.24
CA GLY A 109 2.61 3.06 -1.23
C GLY A 109 3.26 4.44 -1.03
N LEU A 110 3.62 5.12 -2.13
CA LEU A 110 4.20 6.47 -2.05
C LEU A 110 3.25 7.45 -1.33
N ILE A 111 1.98 7.55 -1.75
CA ILE A 111 1.01 8.45 -1.10
C ILE A 111 0.85 8.11 0.38
N HIS A 112 0.71 6.83 0.68
CA HIS A 112 0.45 6.34 2.03
C HIS A 112 1.57 6.68 3.00
N GLY A 113 2.83 6.49 2.57
CA GLY A 113 3.99 6.81 3.40
C GLY A 113 4.16 8.30 3.72
N LEU A 114 3.47 9.19 3.00
CA LEU A 114 3.42 10.63 3.33
C LEU A 114 2.47 10.94 4.50
N GLY A 115 1.55 10.04 4.85
CA GLY A 115 0.55 10.26 5.91
C GLY A 115 1.13 10.14 7.33
N PHE A 116 2.37 9.70 7.47
CA PHE A 116 3.05 9.49 8.75
C PHE A 116 3.96 10.66 9.18
N ALA A 117 3.92 11.79 8.47
CA ALA A 117 4.82 12.93 8.69
C ALA A 117 4.10 14.24 9.03
#